data_AF-A0A1M6B3B0-F1
#
_entry.id   AF-A0A1M6B3B0-F1
#
_cell.length_a   1.000
_cell.length_b   1.000
_cell.length_c   1.000
_cell.angle_alpha   90.00
_cell.angle_beta   90.00
_cell.angle_gamma   90.00
#
_symmetry.space_group_name_H-M   'P 1'
#
loop_
_entity.id
_entity.type
_entity.pdbx_description
1 polymer ?
#
loop_
_entity_poly.entity_id
_entity_poly.type
_entity_poly.pdbx_seq_one_letter_code
_entity_poly.pdbx_strand_id
1 'polypeptide(L)'
;MANPENLKGKGFDSRPTSELREIQRKGCEQSAKVRREKADFRKVLNALLTAKIDSPDITPMLEAMGVKSTVESAVNAAIIKKAMEGDVKAYTAIRDTIGQTVKSEMELEELRIRNEREKYTNDVMMGKTDNSEGIKSFLNAIKPSQDDLSSLFDDDTEVSDEETAQADDV
;
A
#
# COMPACT_ATOMS: atom_id res chain seq x y z
N MET A 1 12.54 14.97 -9.33
CA MET A 1 12.75 15.33 -7.91
C MET A 1 12.04 16.66 -7.66
N ALA A 2 11.41 16.87 -6.50
CA ALA A 2 10.81 18.18 -6.19
C ALA A 2 11.92 19.24 -6.02
N ASN A 3 11.72 20.44 -6.58
CA ASN A 3 12.67 21.55 -6.44
C ASN A 3 12.70 22.01 -4.96
N PRO A 4 13.86 22.11 -4.29
CA PRO A 4 13.95 22.56 -2.90
C PRO A 4 13.32 23.93 -2.64
N GLU A 5 13.29 24.81 -3.64
CA GLU A 5 12.60 26.10 -3.52
C GLU A 5 11.08 25.96 -3.38
N ASN A 6 10.47 24.92 -3.94
CA ASN A 6 9.01 24.70 -3.87
C ASN A 6 8.53 24.18 -2.50
N LEU A 7 9.45 23.80 -1.62
CA LEU A 7 9.14 23.24 -0.30
C LEU A 7 9.36 24.24 0.84
N LYS A 8 10.11 25.33 0.58
CA LYS A 8 10.45 26.35 1.58
C LYS A 8 9.20 27.15 1.99
N GLY A 9 8.89 27.18 3.29
CA GLY A 9 7.73 27.91 3.83
C GLY A 9 6.36 27.31 3.46
N LYS A 10 6.34 26.10 2.92
CA LYS A 10 5.13 25.38 2.48
C LYS A 10 4.83 24.14 3.33
N GLY A 11 5.51 24.02 4.48
CA GLY A 11 5.29 22.97 5.48
C GLY A 11 3.99 23.16 6.27
N PHE A 12 3.64 22.16 7.07
CA PHE A 12 2.44 22.19 7.94
C PHE A 12 2.49 23.37 8.92
N ASP A 13 3.67 23.66 9.46
CA ASP A 13 3.89 24.71 10.46
C ASP A 13 3.89 26.13 9.89
N SER A 14 3.99 26.28 8.56
CA SER A 14 4.10 27.57 7.88
C SER A 14 2.79 28.04 7.24
N ARG A 15 1.77 27.18 7.15
CA ARG A 15 0.51 27.48 6.46
C ARG A 15 -0.65 27.68 7.44
N PRO A 16 -1.59 28.60 7.15
CA PRO A 16 -2.78 28.75 7.97
C PRO A 16 -3.68 27.52 7.85
N THR A 17 -4.39 27.19 8.93
CA THR A 17 -5.27 26.03 9.03
C THR A 17 -6.34 25.98 7.93
N SER A 18 -6.80 27.15 7.46
CA SER A 18 -7.76 27.27 6.36
C SER A 18 -7.19 26.79 5.02
N GLU A 19 -5.96 27.18 4.68
CA GLU A 19 -5.28 26.76 3.45
C GLU A 19 -5.00 25.25 3.47
N LEU A 20 -4.57 24.71 4.62
CA LEU A 20 -4.34 23.28 4.80
C LEU A 20 -5.61 22.46 4.59
N ARG A 21 -6.76 22.90 5.12
CA ARG A 21 -8.06 22.25 4.88
C ARG A 21 -8.45 22.26 3.41
N GLU A 22 -8.21 23.35 2.71
CA GLU A 22 -8.55 23.45 1.29
C GLU A 22 -7.67 22.53 0.43
N ILE A 23 -6.37 22.47 0.72
CA ILE A 23 -5.44 21.55 0.06
C ILE A 23 -5.82 20.09 0.35
N GLN A 24 -6.12 19.77 1.61
CA GLN A 24 -6.55 18.43 1.99
C GLN A 24 -7.84 18.05 1.28
N ARG A 25 -8.84 18.95 1.24
CA ARG A 25 -10.09 18.73 0.51
C ARG A 25 -9.85 18.48 -0.97
N LYS A 26 -9.01 19.30 -1.62
CA LYS A 26 -8.63 19.12 -3.04
C LYS A 26 -7.93 17.78 -3.24
N GLY A 27 -7.00 17.40 -2.38
CA GLY A 27 -6.31 16.10 -2.43
C GLY A 27 -7.27 14.91 -2.27
N CYS A 28 -8.18 14.99 -1.30
CA CYS A 28 -9.22 13.98 -1.06
C CYS A 28 -10.18 13.86 -2.24
N GLU A 29 -10.59 14.98 -2.83
CA GLU A 29 -11.50 15.01 -3.99
C GLU A 29 -10.84 14.42 -5.23
N GLN A 30 -9.61 14.82 -5.55
CA GLN A 30 -8.87 14.27 -6.69
C GLN A 30 -8.62 12.76 -6.51
N SER A 31 -8.21 12.34 -5.31
CA SER A 31 -8.04 10.91 -5.00
C SER A 31 -9.36 10.14 -5.10
N ALA A 32 -10.47 10.70 -4.62
CA ALA A 32 -11.79 10.09 -4.75
C ALA A 32 -12.23 9.99 -6.22
N LYS A 33 -11.99 11.03 -7.03
CA LYS A 33 -12.29 11.04 -8.46
C LYS A 33 -11.54 9.93 -9.20
N VAL A 34 -10.22 9.82 -9.01
CA VAL A 34 -9.42 8.75 -9.61
C VAL A 34 -9.87 7.36 -9.17
N ARG A 35 -10.25 7.19 -7.89
CA ARG A 35 -10.80 5.91 -7.40
C ARG A 35 -12.12 5.55 -8.09
N ARG A 36 -13.01 6.53 -8.30
CA ARG A 36 -14.27 6.35 -9.03
C ARG A 36 -14.03 6.00 -10.49
N GLU A 37 -13.18 6.75 -11.18
CA GLU A 37 -12.80 6.48 -12.57
C GLU A 37 -12.25 5.06 -12.76
N LYS A 38 -11.36 4.61 -11.86
CA LYS A 38 -10.85 3.23 -11.88
C LYS A 38 -11.97 2.20 -11.63
N ALA A 39 -12.91 2.48 -10.73
CA ALA A 39 -14.02 1.58 -10.47
C ALA A 39 -14.98 1.49 -11.67
N ASP A 40 -15.28 2.61 -12.30
CA ASP A 40 -16.16 2.65 -13.46
C ASP A 40 -15.49 2.03 -14.69
N PHE A 41 -14.18 2.24 -14.87
CA PHE A 41 -13.40 1.53 -15.88
C PHE A 41 -13.48 0.00 -15.69
N ARG A 42 -13.30 -0.50 -14.45
CA ARG A 42 -13.44 -1.94 -14.17
C ARG A 42 -14.83 -2.46 -14.50
N LYS A 43 -15.89 -1.72 -14.15
CA LYS A 43 -17.27 -2.11 -14.46
C LYS A 43 -17.49 -2.21 -15.98
N VAL A 44 -17.07 -1.19 -16.72
CA VAL A 44 -17.19 -1.14 -18.18
C VAL A 44 -16.39 -2.27 -18.81
N LEU A 45 -15.15 -2.49 -18.38
CA LEU A 45 -14.31 -3.55 -18.91
C LEU A 45 -14.92 -4.94 -18.68
N ASN A 46 -15.44 -5.22 -17.49
CA ASN A 46 -16.11 -6.49 -17.19
C ASN A 46 -17.37 -6.69 -18.05
N ALA A 47 -18.15 -5.63 -18.28
CA ALA A 47 -19.30 -5.69 -19.18
C ALA A 47 -18.88 -6.00 -20.63
N LEU A 48 -17.79 -5.40 -21.11
CA LEU A 48 -17.26 -5.69 -22.45
C LEU A 48 -16.72 -7.11 -22.56
N LEU A 49 -15.97 -7.59 -21.57
CA LEU A 49 -15.39 -8.93 -21.57
C LEU A 49 -16.44 -10.04 -21.52
N THR A 50 -17.55 -9.80 -20.83
CA THR A 50 -18.67 -10.75 -20.72
C THR A 50 -19.66 -10.67 -21.89
N ALA A 51 -19.50 -9.71 -22.80
CA ALA A 51 -20.32 -9.61 -24.00
C ALA A 51 -20.13 -10.84 -24.89
N LYS A 52 -21.20 -11.27 -25.56
CA LYS A 52 -21.17 -12.40 -26.49
C LYS A 52 -20.48 -11.98 -27.79
N ILE A 53 -19.63 -12.85 -28.34
CA ILE A 53 -19.05 -12.70 -29.67
C ILE A 53 -19.66 -13.76 -30.59
N ASP A 54 -19.93 -13.34 -31.84
CA ASP A 54 -20.19 -14.26 -32.93
C ASP A 54 -19.02 -14.15 -33.93
N SER A 55 -18.07 -15.09 -33.83
CA SER A 55 -16.90 -15.19 -34.71
C SER A 55 -16.91 -16.57 -35.38
N PRO A 56 -16.82 -16.64 -36.73
CA PRO A 56 -16.99 -17.88 -37.47
C PRO A 56 -15.93 -18.94 -37.12
N ASP A 57 -14.73 -18.54 -36.70
CA ASP A 57 -13.64 -19.47 -36.40
C ASP A 57 -13.54 -19.82 -34.91
N ILE A 58 -13.84 -18.86 -34.03
CA ILE A 58 -13.59 -18.98 -32.58
C ILE A 58 -14.83 -19.50 -31.84
N THR A 59 -16.03 -19.06 -32.22
CA THR A 59 -17.29 -19.49 -31.59
C THR A 59 -17.49 -21.01 -31.64
N PRO A 60 -17.32 -21.71 -32.79
CA PRO A 60 -17.51 -23.17 -32.81
C PRO A 60 -16.46 -23.92 -32.00
N MET A 61 -15.21 -23.43 -31.95
CA MET A 61 -14.16 -24.00 -31.10
C MET A 61 -14.54 -23.90 -29.62
N LEU A 62 -15.01 -22.74 -29.17
CA LEU A 62 -15.41 -22.51 -27.78
C LEU A 62 -16.64 -23.34 -27.40
N GLU A 63 -17.64 -23.43 -28.28
CA GLU A 63 -18.85 -24.23 -28.07
C GLU A 63 -18.52 -25.73 -27.99
N ALA A 64 -17.60 -26.23 -28.82
CA ALA A 64 -17.13 -27.61 -28.76
C ALA A 64 -16.45 -27.95 -27.42
N MET A 65 -15.81 -26.96 -26.77
CA MET A 65 -15.20 -27.10 -25.45
C MET A 65 -16.20 -26.87 -24.30
N GLY A 66 -17.47 -26.57 -24.59
CA GLY A 66 -18.50 -26.27 -23.59
C GLY A 66 -18.34 -24.90 -22.92
N VAL A 67 -17.55 -24.00 -23.51
CA VAL A 67 -17.28 -22.65 -22.98
C VAL A 67 -18.19 -21.63 -23.66
N LYS A 68 -18.65 -20.63 -22.90
CA LYS A 68 -19.46 -19.54 -23.47
C LYS A 68 -18.63 -18.74 -24.47
N SER A 69 -19.20 -18.41 -25.63
CA SER A 69 -18.54 -17.57 -26.63
C SER A 69 -18.59 -16.09 -26.23
N THR A 70 -17.79 -15.71 -25.22
CA THR A 70 -17.63 -14.32 -24.77
C THR A 70 -16.33 -13.71 -25.31
N VAL A 71 -16.23 -12.38 -25.24
CA VAL A 71 -15.00 -11.65 -25.61
C VAL A 71 -13.81 -12.15 -24.79
N GLU A 72 -14.00 -12.39 -23.49
CA GLU A 72 -12.98 -12.95 -22.62
C GLU A 72 -12.43 -14.28 -23.12
N SER A 73 -13.32 -15.23 -23.44
CA SER A 73 -12.91 -16.55 -23.93
C SER A 73 -12.20 -16.48 -25.28
N ALA A 74 -12.64 -15.57 -26.16
CA ALA A 74 -11.98 -15.34 -27.44
C ALA A 74 -10.57 -14.75 -27.29
N VAL A 75 -10.39 -13.79 -26.38
CA VAL A 75 -9.07 -13.21 -26.07
C VAL A 75 -8.15 -14.28 -25.48
N ASN A 76 -8.64 -15.11 -24.56
CA ASN A 76 -7.85 -16.19 -23.97
C ASN A 76 -7.42 -17.23 -25.03
N ALA A 77 -8.34 -17.61 -25.93
CA ALA A 77 -8.01 -18.52 -27.03
C ALA A 77 -6.93 -17.93 -27.96
N ALA A 78 -7.00 -16.62 -28.25
CA ALA A 78 -5.97 -15.94 -29.05
C ALA A 78 -4.60 -15.88 -28.36
N ILE A 79 -4.56 -15.64 -27.05
CA ILE A 79 -3.31 -15.66 -26.27
C ILE A 79 -2.70 -17.06 -26.26
N ILE A 80 -3.52 -18.11 -26.08
CA ILE A 80 -3.06 -19.51 -26.14
C ILE A 80 -2.48 -19.82 -27.53
N LYS A 81 -3.17 -19.44 -28.60
CA LYS A 81 -2.66 -19.62 -29.97
C LYS A 81 -1.31 -18.93 -30.14
N LYS A 82 -1.16 -17.70 -29.66
CA LYS A 82 0.11 -16.97 -29.73
C LYS A 82 1.23 -17.61 -28.90
N ALA A 83 0.89 -18.21 -27.76
CA ALA A 83 1.84 -18.98 -26.97
C ALA A 83 2.26 -20.28 -27.68
N MET A 84 1.35 -20.95 -28.39
CA MET A 84 1.66 -22.11 -29.24
C MET A 84 2.57 -21.75 -30.41
N GLU A 85 2.47 -20.52 -30.92
CA GLU A 85 3.37 -19.96 -31.94
C GLU A 85 4.76 -19.59 -31.37
N GLY A 86 4.98 -19.76 -30.05
CA GLY A 86 6.27 -19.56 -29.40
C GLY A 86 6.47 -18.19 -28.73
N ASP A 87 5.43 -17.37 -28.57
CA ASP A 87 5.55 -16.10 -27.82
C ASP A 87 5.70 -16.34 -26.32
N VAL A 88 6.92 -16.12 -25.81
CA VAL A 88 7.29 -16.26 -24.39
C VAL A 88 6.44 -15.35 -23.49
N LYS A 89 6.03 -14.16 -23.96
CA LYS A 89 5.20 -13.25 -23.16
C LYS A 89 3.78 -13.79 -23.00
N ALA A 90 3.21 -14.35 -24.06
CA ALA A 90 1.91 -15.00 -24.00
C ALA A 90 1.93 -16.22 -23.08
N TYR A 91 3.00 -17.03 -23.16
CA TYR A 91 3.21 -18.15 -22.25
C TYR A 91 3.33 -17.69 -20.79
N THR A 92 4.13 -16.66 -20.52
CA THR A 92 4.30 -16.10 -19.17
C THR A 92 2.96 -15.59 -18.63
N ALA A 93 2.18 -14.87 -19.45
CA ALA A 93 0.86 -14.40 -19.06
C ALA A 93 -0.07 -15.56 -18.68
N ILE A 94 -0.12 -16.63 -19.47
CA ILE A 94 -0.91 -17.83 -19.15
C ILE A 94 -0.42 -18.46 -17.84
N ARG A 95 0.89 -18.69 -17.72
CA ARG A 95 1.50 -19.29 -16.52
C ARG A 95 1.14 -18.52 -15.26
N ASP A 96 1.26 -17.20 -15.29
CA ASP A 96 0.97 -16.33 -14.16
C ASP A 96 -0.54 -16.33 -13.82
N THR A 97 -1.43 -16.41 -14.82
CA THR A 97 -2.89 -16.51 -14.58
C THR A 97 -3.34 -17.83 -13.97
N ILE A 98 -2.68 -18.94 -14.30
CA ILE A 98 -2.97 -20.27 -13.73
C ILE A 98 -2.37 -20.39 -12.30
N GLY A 99 -1.56 -19.41 -11.89
CA GLY A 99 -0.86 -19.45 -10.60
C GLY A 99 0.28 -20.46 -10.57
N GLN A 100 0.78 -20.89 -11.74
CA GLN A 100 1.98 -21.71 -11.82
C GLN A 100 3.19 -20.83 -11.54
N THR A 101 3.68 -20.85 -10.30
CA THR A 101 4.91 -20.12 -9.96
C THR A 101 6.11 -20.99 -10.28
N VAL A 102 7.13 -20.42 -10.93
CA VAL A 102 8.46 -21.04 -11.03
C VAL A 102 9.23 -20.95 -9.70
N LYS A 103 8.71 -20.13 -8.77
CA LYS A 103 9.29 -19.98 -7.43
C LYS A 103 9.21 -21.29 -6.67
N SER A 104 10.32 -21.64 -6.04
CA SER A 104 10.38 -22.79 -5.15
C SER A 104 9.48 -22.57 -3.92
N GLU A 105 9.04 -23.65 -3.29
CA GLU A 105 8.25 -23.58 -2.04
C GLU A 105 8.99 -22.78 -0.95
N MET A 106 10.32 -22.88 -0.90
CA MET A 106 11.16 -22.13 0.03
C MET A 106 11.11 -20.63 -0.21
N GLU A 107 11.19 -20.17 -1.46
CA GLU A 107 11.07 -18.73 -1.77
C GLU A 107 9.69 -18.17 -1.39
N LEU A 108 8.63 -18.98 -1.52
CA LEU A 108 7.29 -18.58 -1.08
C LEU A 108 7.21 -18.47 0.45
N GLU A 109 7.85 -19.38 1.18
CA GLU A 109 7.91 -19.36 2.63
C GLU A 109 8.70 -18.15 3.15
N GLU A 110 9.85 -17.85 2.55
CA GLU A 110 10.64 -16.66 2.89
C GLU A 110 9.85 -15.36 2.63
N LEU A 111 9.12 -15.29 1.51
CA LEU A 111 8.25 -14.16 1.21
C LEU A 111 7.09 -14.05 2.19
N ARG A 112 6.52 -15.17 2.66
CA ARG A 112 5.47 -15.16 3.69
C ARG A 112 6.00 -14.60 5.00
N ILE A 113 7.12 -15.13 5.48
CA ILE A 113 7.76 -14.69 6.73
C ILE A 113 8.11 -13.20 6.67
N ARG A 114 8.65 -12.73 5.54
CA ARG A 114 8.95 -11.31 5.34
C ARG A 114 7.70 -10.43 5.42
N ASN A 115 6.64 -10.82 4.72
CA ASN A 115 5.37 -10.08 4.75
C ASN A 115 4.73 -10.10 6.14
N GLU A 116 4.79 -11.22 6.86
CA GLU A 116 4.30 -11.34 8.23
C GLU A 116 5.05 -10.44 9.19
N ARG A 117 6.38 -10.39 9.08
CA ARG A 117 7.21 -9.47 9.86
C ARG A 117 6.86 -8.02 9.57
N GLU A 118 6.71 -7.65 8.30
CA GLU A 118 6.33 -6.29 7.91
C GLU A 118 4.93 -5.93 8.43
N LYS A 119 3.96 -6.84 8.35
CA LYS A 119 2.62 -6.67 8.93
C LYS A 119 2.69 -6.46 10.44
N TYR A 120 3.42 -7.32 11.16
CA TYR A 120 3.61 -7.19 12.60
C TYR A 120 4.21 -5.83 12.96
N THR A 121 5.28 -5.40 12.26
CA THR A 121 5.88 -4.08 12.52
C THR A 121 4.90 -2.94 12.26
N ASN A 122 4.08 -3.04 11.21
CA ASN A 122 3.07 -2.03 10.91
C ASN A 122 1.95 -2.01 11.94
N ASP A 123 1.47 -3.16 12.40
CA ASP A 123 0.39 -3.26 13.39
C ASP A 123 0.82 -2.75 14.77
N VAL A 124 2.09 -3.00 15.16
CA VAL A 124 2.71 -2.42 16.36
C VAL A 124 2.81 -0.90 16.23
N MET A 125 3.32 -0.39 15.10
CA MET A 125 3.44 1.06 14.85
C MET A 125 2.07 1.76 14.82
N MET A 126 1.02 1.07 14.36
CA MET A 126 -0.35 1.59 14.30
C MET A 126 -1.10 1.45 15.64
N GLY A 127 -0.46 0.90 16.69
CA GLY A 127 -1.08 0.72 18.01
C GLY A 127 -2.28 -0.24 18.00
N LYS A 128 -2.39 -1.13 16.99
CA LYS A 128 -3.45 -2.14 16.90
C LYS A 128 -3.20 -3.35 17.79
N THR A 129 -1.95 -3.53 18.20
CA THR A 129 -1.53 -4.59 19.11
C THR A 129 -1.09 -3.96 20.43
N ASP A 130 -1.73 -4.35 21.52
CA ASP A 130 -1.31 -3.98 22.87
C ASP A 130 0.03 -4.65 23.16
N ASN A 131 1.14 -3.95 22.92
CA ASN A 131 2.49 -4.43 23.23
C ASN A 131 2.77 -4.46 24.75
N SER A 132 1.72 -4.49 25.57
CA SER A 132 1.81 -4.50 27.03
C SER A 132 2.51 -5.75 27.54
N GLU A 133 2.35 -6.89 26.86
CA GLU A 133 3.02 -8.15 27.24
C GLU A 133 4.52 -8.13 26.92
N GLY A 134 4.90 -7.57 25.76
CA GLY A 134 6.30 -7.35 25.40
C GLY A 134 6.98 -6.41 26.40
N ILE A 135 6.33 -5.30 26.74
CA ILE A 135 6.81 -4.33 27.73
C ILE A 135 6.90 -4.97 29.13
N LYS A 136 5.91 -5.74 29.56
CA LYS A 136 5.93 -6.46 30.85
C LYS A 136 7.05 -7.50 30.90
N SER A 137 7.26 -8.26 29.83
CA SER A 137 8.34 -9.27 29.76
C SER A 137 9.72 -8.63 29.81
N PHE A 138 9.90 -7.48 29.16
CA PHE A 138 11.12 -6.68 29.18
C PHE A 138 11.37 -6.05 30.57
N LEU A 139 10.35 -5.44 31.19
CA LEU A 139 10.44 -4.89 32.54
C LEU A 139 10.73 -5.97 33.59
N ASN A 140 10.13 -7.16 33.46
CA ASN A 140 10.39 -8.29 34.34
C ASN A 140 11.83 -8.84 34.20
N ALA A 141 12.43 -8.73 33.02
CA ALA A 141 13.80 -9.17 32.79
C ALA A 141 14.83 -8.20 33.39
N ILE A 142 14.55 -6.89 33.31
CA ILE A 142 15.44 -5.84 33.81
C ILE A 142 15.28 -5.63 35.32
N LYS A 143 14.10 -5.87 35.89
CA LYS A 143 13.76 -5.62 37.31
C LYS A 143 14.27 -4.25 37.79
N PRO A 144 13.87 -3.16 37.13
CA PRO A 144 14.34 -1.83 37.50
C PRO A 144 14.01 -1.52 38.96
N SER A 145 14.88 -0.73 39.61
CA SER A 145 14.60 -0.25 40.96
C SER A 145 13.53 0.85 40.95
N GLN A 146 12.95 1.15 42.12
CA GLN A 146 11.91 2.17 42.23
C GLN A 146 12.40 3.56 41.76
N ASP A 147 13.69 3.85 41.97
CA ASP A 147 14.33 5.12 41.59
C ASP A 147 14.60 5.20 40.07
N ASP A 148 14.89 4.07 39.42
CA ASP A 148 15.04 3.98 37.96
C ASP A 148 13.69 4.16 37.24
N LEU A 149 12.60 3.80 37.90
CA LEU A 149 11.25 3.99 37.39
C LEU A 149 10.77 5.43 37.58
N SER A 150 11.05 6.05 38.73
CA SER A 150 10.66 7.44 38.98
C SER A 150 11.38 8.40 38.04
N SER A 151 12.69 8.22 37.85
CA SER A 151 13.50 9.04 36.93
C SER A 151 13.08 8.98 35.45
N LEU A 152 12.30 7.98 35.04
CA LEU A 152 11.79 7.87 33.67
C LEU A 152 10.53 8.72 33.41
N PHE A 153 9.81 9.08 34.49
CA PHE A 153 8.57 9.86 34.46
C PHE A 153 8.74 11.26 35.07
N ASP A 154 9.82 11.48 35.81
CA ASP A 154 10.25 12.79 36.31
C ASP A 154 10.98 13.55 35.18
N ASP A 155 10.21 13.97 34.17
CA ASP A 155 10.61 15.01 33.23
C ASP A 155 10.28 16.38 33.85
N ASP A 156 11.04 16.77 34.87
CA ASP A 156 11.15 18.18 35.23
C ASP A 156 11.99 18.85 34.14
N THR A 157 11.33 19.20 33.04
CA THR A 157 11.78 20.27 32.15
C THR A 157 11.84 21.57 32.94
N GLU A 158 12.94 21.80 33.67
CA GLU A 158 13.38 23.16 33.95
C GLU A 158 13.89 23.74 32.63
N VAL A 159 12.96 24.30 31.85
CA VAL A 159 13.29 25.34 30.90
C VAL A 159 13.66 26.55 31.74
N SER A 160 14.95 26.73 32.01
CA SER A 160 15.44 27.96 32.62
C SER A 160 15.27 29.09 31.61
N ASP A 161 14.19 29.85 31.77
CA ASP A 161 14.03 31.15 31.12
C ASP A 161 15.12 32.11 31.63
N GLU A 162 16.27 32.17 30.94
CA GLU A 162 17.23 33.26 31.11
C GLU A 162 16.66 34.53 30.44
N GLU A 163 15.90 35.31 31.22
CA GLU A 163 15.62 36.71 30.91
C GLU A 163 16.93 37.50 30.85
N THR A 164 17.35 37.87 29.64
CA THR A 164 18.44 38.84 29.43
C THR A 164 17.91 40.26 29.62
N ALA A 165 17.83 40.70 30.88
CA ALA A 165 17.71 42.11 31.22
C ALA A 165 19.11 42.75 31.21
N GLN A 166 19.55 43.28 30.06
CA GLN A 166 20.62 44.27 30.02
C GLN A 166 20.00 45.64 30.32
N ALA A 167 20.22 46.10 31.55
CA ALA A 167 20.01 47.47 31.97
C ALA A 167 21.12 48.36 31.37
N ASP A 168 20.70 49.47 30.79
CA ASP A 168 21.52 50.66 30.58
C ASP A 168 22.10 51.13 31.93
N ASP A 169 23.41 51.39 32.00
CA ASP A 169 23.92 52.49 32.81
C ASP A 169 25.28 53.02 32.28
N VAL A 170 25.46 54.32 32.48
CA VAL A 170 26.60 55.24 32.26
C VAL A 170 26.75 55.92 30.90
#